data_AF-A0A182TFI7-F1
#
_entry.id   AF-A0A182TFI7-F1
#
_cell.length_a   1.000
_cell.length_b   1.000
_cell.length_c   1.000
_cell.angle_alpha   90.00
_cell.angle_beta   90.00
_cell.angle_gamma   90.00
#
_symmetry.space_group_name_H-M   'P 1'
#
loop_
_entity.id
_entity.type
_entity.pdbx_description
1 polymer ?
#
loop_
_entity_poly.entity_id
_entity_poly.type
_entity_poly.pdbx_seq_one_letter_code
_entity_poly.pdbx_strand_id
1 'polypeptide(L)'
;MRNPIRDTALLFRVKNETNALSSQQPKQQQQQQHHHHHHQPQQQQQQQQQQQQQQQQQQQQQQQQQQQQQQQQQQQQQQQQQQQKKNLRMEILDDMPPDDDDQPLVCMICEDKATGLHYGIITCEGCKGFFKRTVQNRRVYTCVADGTCEITKAQRNRCQYCRFKKCIEQGMVLQGKLPRKW
;
A
#
# COMPACT_ATOMS: atom_id res chain seq x y z
N MET A 1 -101.10 -10.06 17.74
CA MET A 1 -100.85 -11.48 18.05
C MET A 1 -100.24 -11.58 19.44
N ARG A 2 -100.58 -12.66 20.15
CA ARG A 2 -100.10 -13.15 21.46
C ARG A 2 -98.56 -13.16 21.57
N ASN A 3 -97.88 -13.30 22.71
CA ASN A 3 -97.98 -12.99 24.16
C ASN A 3 -96.70 -13.65 24.77
N PRO A 4 -96.15 -13.22 25.92
CA PRO A 4 -94.83 -13.66 26.41
C PRO A 4 -94.88 -14.81 27.44
N ILE A 5 -93.73 -15.44 27.69
CA ILE A 5 -93.42 -16.41 28.78
C ILE A 5 -91.96 -16.08 29.19
N ARG A 6 -91.63 -15.63 30.43
CA ARG A 6 -91.56 -16.34 31.73
C ARG A 6 -90.46 -17.43 31.77
N ASP A 7 -89.73 -17.69 32.87
CA ASP A 7 -89.68 -17.12 34.22
C ASP A 7 -88.40 -17.59 34.96
N THR A 8 -88.04 -16.97 36.11
CA THR A 8 -87.18 -17.54 37.21
C THR A 8 -85.74 -18.00 36.83
N ALA A 9 -84.72 -18.21 37.69
CA ALA A 9 -84.43 -18.22 39.14
C ALA A 9 -82.87 -18.11 39.30
N LEU A 10 -82.19 -17.89 40.43
CA LEU A 10 -82.45 -17.39 41.80
C LEU A 10 -81.07 -17.05 42.47
N LEU A 11 -81.06 -16.34 43.61
CA LEU A 11 -80.11 -16.37 44.77
C LEU A 11 -78.60 -16.68 44.52
N PHE A 12 -77.65 -15.84 44.95
CA PHE A 12 -77.18 -15.64 46.34
C PHE A 12 -76.57 -14.23 46.48
N ARG A 13 -77.09 -13.31 47.31
CA ARG A 13 -76.98 -13.22 48.79
C ARG A 13 -75.51 -13.00 49.27
N VAL A 14 -75.05 -11.74 49.36
CA VAL A 14 -74.95 -10.91 50.61
C VAL A 14 -73.80 -11.39 51.52
N LYS A 15 -72.81 -10.57 51.91
CA LYS A 15 -72.84 -9.43 52.87
C LYS A 15 -71.75 -8.39 52.52
N ASN A 16 -72.02 -7.08 52.57
CA ASN A 16 -72.12 -6.20 53.76
C ASN A 16 -70.81 -6.14 54.58
N GLU A 17 -70.07 -5.04 54.51
CA GLU A 17 -70.24 -3.80 55.35
C GLU A 17 -69.68 -3.97 56.77
N THR A 18 -68.69 -3.14 57.16
CA THR A 18 -68.66 -2.48 58.49
C THR A 18 -67.60 -1.39 58.59
N ASN A 19 -68.00 -0.23 59.12
CA ASN A 19 -67.29 0.78 59.94
C ASN A 19 -65.86 1.25 59.54
N ALA A 20 -65.58 2.52 59.25
CA ALA A 20 -65.95 3.83 59.82
C ALA A 20 -65.02 4.37 60.93
N LEU A 21 -64.85 5.70 60.93
CA LEU A 21 -64.03 6.58 61.81
C LEU A 21 -62.50 6.43 61.58
N SER A 22 -61.76 7.49 61.21
CA SER A 22 -61.61 8.72 62.00
C SER A 22 -60.91 9.88 61.25
N SER A 23 -61.25 11.11 61.64
CA SER A 23 -60.44 12.35 61.63
C SER A 23 -59.78 12.92 60.35
N GLN A 24 -60.41 14.00 59.88
CA GLN A 24 -59.89 15.26 59.31
C GLN A 24 -58.37 15.50 59.11
N GLN A 25 -58.03 15.90 57.86
CA GLN A 25 -56.94 16.83 57.44
C GLN A 25 -55.46 16.36 57.53
N PRO A 26 -54.50 16.94 56.75
CA PRO A 26 -54.59 18.14 55.89
C PRO A 26 -54.18 17.96 54.40
N LYS A 27 -54.34 19.04 53.63
CA LYS A 27 -53.88 19.18 52.23
C LYS A 27 -52.35 19.30 52.16
N GLN A 28 -51.60 18.30 51.67
CA GLN A 28 -50.18 18.53 51.31
C GLN A 28 -49.50 17.55 50.32
N GLN A 29 -50.24 16.71 49.59
CA GLN A 29 -49.64 15.60 48.83
C GLN A 29 -49.87 15.63 47.31
N GLN A 30 -49.71 16.81 46.68
CA GLN A 30 -49.86 16.95 45.22
C GLN A 30 -48.67 17.65 44.52
N GLN A 31 -47.48 17.69 45.15
CA GLN A 31 -46.31 18.36 44.58
C GLN A 31 -45.04 17.49 44.46
N GLN A 32 -45.10 16.19 44.79
CA GLN A 32 -43.93 15.29 44.69
C GLN A 32 -43.92 14.35 43.46
N GLN A 33 -45.02 14.23 42.71
CA GLN A 33 -45.07 13.32 41.55
C GLN A 33 -44.49 13.91 40.25
N HIS A 34 -44.33 15.23 40.13
CA HIS A 34 -43.84 15.86 38.90
C HIS A 34 -42.31 15.85 38.71
N HIS A 35 -41.51 15.58 39.75
CA HIS A 35 -40.04 15.58 39.62
C HIS A 35 -39.43 14.24 39.15
N HIS A 36 -40.15 13.12 39.27
CA HIS A 36 -39.59 11.80 38.90
C HIS A 36 -39.63 11.51 37.38
N HIS A 37 -40.52 12.14 36.61
CA HIS A 37 -40.65 11.87 35.17
C HIS A 37 -39.66 12.64 34.29
N HIS A 38 -38.96 13.65 34.82
CA HIS A 38 -38.10 14.52 34.00
C HIS A 38 -36.62 14.08 33.94
N HIS A 39 -36.21 13.15 34.80
CA HIS A 39 -34.81 12.68 34.89
C HIS A 39 -34.53 11.40 34.06
N GLN A 40 -35.57 10.58 33.83
CA GLN A 40 -35.48 9.33 33.09
C GLN A 40 -35.04 9.48 31.62
N PRO A 41 -35.46 10.52 30.86
CA PRO A 41 -34.99 10.73 29.48
C PRO A 41 -33.48 11.00 29.41
N GLN A 42 -32.92 11.64 30.44
CA GLN A 42 -31.55 12.14 30.43
C GLN A 42 -30.52 11.01 30.60
N GLN A 43 -30.80 10.03 31.46
CA GLN A 43 -29.98 8.81 31.58
C GLN A 43 -30.04 7.96 30.31
N GLN A 44 -31.22 7.85 29.70
CA GLN A 44 -31.41 7.07 28.47
C GLN A 44 -30.66 7.68 27.28
N GLN A 45 -30.67 9.02 27.17
CA GLN A 45 -29.89 9.75 26.16
C GLN A 45 -28.37 9.60 26.39
N GLN A 46 -27.90 9.66 27.65
CA GLN A 46 -26.49 9.46 27.99
C GLN A 46 -26.01 8.04 27.67
N GLN A 47 -26.83 7.02 27.96
CA GLN A 47 -26.52 5.63 27.63
C GLN A 47 -26.46 5.39 26.11
N GLN A 48 -27.37 6.01 25.35
CA GLN A 48 -27.38 5.94 23.89
C GLN A 48 -26.16 6.63 23.26
N GLN A 49 -25.73 7.77 23.82
CA GLN A 49 -24.52 8.49 23.39
C GLN A 49 -23.25 7.69 23.69
N GLN A 50 -23.18 7.03 24.85
CA GLN A 50 -22.05 6.16 25.22
C GLN A 50 -21.97 4.92 24.32
N GLN A 51 -23.12 4.33 23.96
CA GLN A 51 -23.19 3.20 23.04
C GLN A 51 -22.77 3.59 21.60
N GLN A 52 -23.16 4.77 21.15
CA GLN A 52 -22.75 5.33 19.85
C GLN A 52 -21.23 5.60 19.82
N GLN A 53 -20.65 6.14 20.90
CA GLN A 53 -19.22 6.39 21.02
C GLN A 53 -18.41 5.08 21.02
N GLN A 54 -18.90 4.04 21.70
CA GLN A 54 -18.29 2.71 21.70
C GLN A 54 -18.32 2.05 20.31
N GLN A 55 -19.43 2.18 19.59
CA GLN A 55 -19.57 1.70 18.21
C GLN A 55 -18.63 2.43 17.23
N GLN A 56 -18.46 3.74 17.41
CA GLN A 56 -17.54 4.56 16.61
C GLN A 56 -16.07 4.19 16.87
N GLN A 57 -15.70 3.92 18.13
CA GLN A 57 -14.37 3.45 18.51
C GLN A 57 -14.07 2.05 17.93
N GLN A 58 -15.05 1.14 17.95
CA GLN A 58 -14.93 -0.19 17.35
C GLN A 58 -14.75 -0.12 15.82
N GLN A 59 -15.48 0.78 15.15
CA GLN A 59 -15.33 1.02 13.71
C GLN A 59 -13.95 1.58 13.36
N GLN A 60 -13.43 2.52 14.16
CA GLN A 60 -12.09 3.08 13.99
C GLN A 60 -10.99 2.03 14.18
N GLN A 61 -11.13 1.14 15.18
CA GLN A 61 -10.20 0.03 15.42
C GLN A 61 -10.21 -0.98 14.25
N GLN A 62 -11.39 -1.29 13.71
CA GLN A 62 -11.52 -2.18 12.55
C GLN A 62 -10.89 -1.57 11.29
N GLN A 63 -11.06 -0.26 11.06
CA GLN A 63 -10.43 0.45 9.95
C GLN A 63 -8.89 0.47 10.07
N GLN A 64 -8.36 0.68 11.28
CA GLN A 64 -6.92 0.65 11.54
C GLN A 64 -6.33 -0.76 11.29
N GLN A 65 -7.03 -1.82 11.71
CA GLN A 65 -6.61 -3.21 11.48
C GLN A 65 -6.61 -3.55 9.98
N GLN A 66 -7.62 -3.11 9.23
CA GLN A 66 -7.69 -3.29 7.78
C GLN A 66 -6.54 -2.57 7.05
N GLN A 67 -6.22 -1.34 7.47
CA GLN A 67 -5.11 -0.57 6.92
C GLN A 67 -3.74 -1.24 7.18
N GLN A 68 -3.54 -1.78 8.39
CA GLN A 68 -2.33 -2.51 8.75
C GLN A 68 -2.18 -3.81 7.92
N GLN A 69 -3.27 -4.55 7.72
CA GLN A 69 -3.28 -5.76 6.90
C GLN A 69 -2.95 -5.44 5.42
N GLN A 70 -3.51 -4.35 4.88
CA GLN A 70 -3.22 -3.90 3.51
C GLN A 70 -1.76 -3.48 3.34
N GLN A 71 -1.17 -2.81 4.33
CA GLN A 71 0.25 -2.43 4.33
C GLN A 71 1.17 -3.66 4.39
N GLN A 72 0.83 -4.67 5.19
CA GLN A 72 1.57 -5.93 5.28
C GLN A 72 1.50 -6.73 3.96
N GLN A 73 0.35 -6.73 3.29
CA GLN A 73 0.17 -7.37 1.99
C GLN A 73 0.99 -6.67 0.88
N GLN A 74 1.05 -5.33 0.87
CA GLN A 74 1.94 -4.58 -0.03
C GLN A 74 3.42 -4.91 0.23
N GLN A 75 3.82 -5.04 1.50
CA GLN A 75 5.20 -5.38 1.84
C GLN A 75 5.59 -6.80 1.38
N GLN A 76 4.68 -7.77 1.50
CA GLN A 76 4.87 -9.12 0.93
C GLN A 76 4.97 -9.11 -0.60
N GLN A 77 4.11 -8.34 -1.30
CA GLN A 77 4.22 -8.19 -2.76
C GLN A 77 5.55 -7.56 -3.18
N GLN A 78 6.04 -6.54 -2.46
CA GLN A 78 7.35 -5.94 -2.73
C GLN A 78 8.49 -6.94 -2.52
N GLN A 79 8.44 -7.76 -1.47
CA GLN A 79 9.41 -8.84 -1.25
C GLN A 79 9.37 -9.87 -2.38
N GLN A 80 8.19 -10.33 -2.80
CA GLN A 80 8.03 -11.24 -3.93
C GLN A 80 8.57 -10.65 -5.24
N GLN A 81 8.32 -9.37 -5.54
CA GLN A 81 8.87 -8.69 -6.72
C GLN A 81 10.40 -8.56 -6.66
N GLN A 82 10.97 -8.27 -5.48
CA GLN A 82 12.43 -8.26 -5.29
C GLN A 82 13.03 -9.66 -5.47
N GLN A 83 12.35 -10.69 -5.01
CA GLN A 83 12.77 -12.08 -5.12
C GLN A 83 12.65 -12.58 -6.57
N GLN A 84 11.57 -12.24 -7.30
CA GLN A 84 11.46 -12.45 -8.74
C GLN A 84 12.55 -11.70 -9.52
N LYS A 85 12.87 -10.45 -9.16
CA LYS A 85 13.98 -9.69 -9.78
C LYS A 85 15.35 -10.29 -9.46
N LYS A 86 15.50 -10.96 -8.30
CA LYS A 86 16.69 -11.75 -7.96
C LYS A 86 16.74 -13.05 -8.78
N ASN A 87 15.61 -13.73 -8.98
CA ASN A 87 15.52 -14.93 -9.82
C ASN A 87 15.75 -14.62 -11.31
N LEU A 88 15.21 -13.53 -11.86
CA LEU A 88 15.53 -13.04 -13.21
C LEU A 88 17.00 -12.66 -13.40
N ARG A 89 17.73 -12.36 -12.32
CA ARG A 89 19.18 -12.22 -12.34
C ARG A 89 19.89 -13.58 -12.23
N MET A 90 19.26 -14.58 -11.61
CA MET A 90 19.75 -15.95 -11.43
C MET A 90 19.60 -16.77 -12.72
N GLU A 91 18.44 -16.71 -13.38
CA GLU A 91 18.15 -17.40 -14.66
C GLU A 91 19.01 -16.91 -15.85
N ILE A 92 19.78 -15.83 -15.70
CA ILE A 92 20.80 -15.36 -16.66
C ILE A 92 22.23 -15.83 -16.27
N LEU A 93 22.38 -16.48 -15.10
CA LEU A 93 23.61 -16.99 -14.51
C LEU A 93 23.61 -18.51 -14.29
N ASP A 94 22.45 -19.17 -14.28
CA ASP A 94 22.28 -20.59 -13.94
C ASP A 94 22.69 -21.60 -15.06
N ASP A 95 23.42 -21.14 -16.09
CA ASP A 95 24.12 -21.98 -17.08
C ASP A 95 25.66 -21.97 -16.84
N MET A 96 26.11 -21.56 -15.65
CA MET A 96 27.51 -21.62 -15.20
C MET A 96 27.65 -22.44 -13.90
N PRO A 97 28.47 -23.50 -13.88
CA PRO A 97 28.67 -24.32 -12.68
C PRO A 97 29.46 -23.57 -11.60
N PRO A 98 29.22 -23.84 -10.30
CA PRO A 98 29.76 -23.05 -9.21
C PRO A 98 31.08 -23.61 -8.65
N ASP A 99 32.18 -23.57 -9.43
CA ASP A 99 33.51 -24.01 -8.97
C ASP A 99 34.64 -23.01 -9.35
N ASP A 100 35.21 -22.38 -8.32
CA ASP A 100 36.59 -21.83 -8.20
C ASP A 100 37.20 -20.85 -9.24
N ASP A 101 36.43 -20.13 -10.06
CA ASP A 101 37.01 -19.12 -10.98
C ASP A 101 36.37 -17.72 -10.90
N ASP A 102 37.14 -16.72 -10.44
CA ASP A 102 36.79 -15.29 -10.30
C ASP A 102 36.81 -14.60 -11.69
N GLN A 103 36.10 -15.18 -12.66
CA GLN A 103 36.24 -14.85 -14.08
C GLN A 103 35.83 -13.40 -14.35
N PRO A 104 36.78 -12.52 -14.71
CA PRO A 104 36.56 -11.10 -14.65
C PRO A 104 35.70 -10.66 -15.84
N LEU A 105 34.55 -10.03 -15.55
CA LEU A 105 33.72 -9.37 -16.56
C LEU A 105 34.59 -8.56 -17.54
N VAL A 106 34.37 -8.74 -18.84
CA VAL A 106 35.20 -8.13 -19.90
C VAL A 106 34.48 -6.94 -20.53
N CYS A 107 35.21 -5.85 -20.78
CA CYS A 107 34.65 -4.63 -21.38
C CYS A 107 34.35 -4.82 -22.88
N MET A 108 33.07 -4.77 -23.26
CA MET A 108 32.57 -4.93 -24.64
C MET A 108 33.20 -3.97 -25.67
N ILE A 109 33.83 -2.89 -25.21
CA ILE A 109 34.46 -1.88 -26.07
C ILE A 109 35.94 -2.19 -26.33
N CYS A 110 36.68 -2.67 -25.33
CA CYS A 110 38.16 -2.71 -25.39
C CYS A 110 38.84 -3.88 -24.68
N GLU A 111 38.07 -4.90 -24.30
CA GLU A 111 38.52 -6.13 -23.62
C GLU A 111 39.32 -5.95 -22.31
N ASP A 112 39.34 -4.74 -21.74
CA ASP A 112 39.87 -4.47 -20.40
C ASP A 112 38.91 -4.97 -19.30
N LYS A 113 39.41 -5.18 -18.08
CA LYS A 113 38.59 -5.61 -16.93
C LYS A 113 37.44 -4.63 -16.72
N ALA A 114 36.22 -5.11 -16.86
CA ALA A 114 35.02 -4.32 -16.64
C ALA A 114 34.76 -4.14 -15.15
N THR A 115 34.01 -3.08 -14.83
CA THR A 115 33.55 -2.78 -13.46
C THR A 115 32.04 -2.96 -13.30
N GLY A 116 31.35 -3.37 -14.36
CA GLY A 116 29.91 -3.62 -14.38
C GLY A 116 29.21 -2.90 -15.54
N LEU A 117 27.89 -2.75 -15.41
CA LEU A 117 27.03 -2.07 -16.38
C LEU A 117 27.18 -0.56 -16.28
N HIS A 118 27.57 0.10 -17.39
CA HIS A 118 27.59 1.55 -17.52
C HIS A 118 26.92 1.96 -18.83
N TYR A 119 25.96 2.88 -18.76
CA TYR A 119 25.26 3.42 -19.92
C TYR A 119 24.58 2.34 -20.80
N GLY A 120 24.17 1.22 -20.20
CA GLY A 120 23.43 0.14 -20.86
C GLY A 120 24.23 -1.16 -21.07
N ILE A 121 25.56 -1.14 -21.05
CA ILE A 121 26.39 -2.33 -21.34
C ILE A 121 27.57 -2.51 -20.38
N ILE A 122 28.19 -3.69 -20.40
CA ILE A 122 29.35 -4.03 -19.58
C ILE A 122 30.59 -3.28 -20.08
N THR A 123 31.15 -2.38 -19.26
CA THR A 123 32.38 -1.64 -19.61
C THR A 123 33.35 -1.45 -18.43
N CYS A 124 34.59 -1.09 -18.75
CA CYS A 124 35.56 -0.59 -17.79
C CYS A 124 35.40 0.92 -17.54
N GLU A 125 35.94 1.41 -16.42
CA GLU A 125 35.93 2.83 -16.04
C GLU A 125 36.50 3.75 -17.13
N GLY A 126 37.50 3.28 -17.89
CA GLY A 126 38.09 4.04 -18.99
C GLY A 126 37.10 4.34 -20.12
N CYS A 127 36.25 3.37 -20.50
CA CYS A 127 35.25 3.56 -21.55
C CYS A 127 34.00 4.29 -21.04
N LYS A 128 33.54 4.00 -19.83
CA LYS A 128 32.53 4.78 -19.09
C LYS A 128 32.88 6.28 -19.07
N GLY A 129 34.08 6.63 -18.60
CA GLY A 129 34.53 8.02 -18.50
C GLY A 129 34.74 8.70 -19.86
N PHE A 130 35.21 7.94 -20.86
CA PHE A 130 35.33 8.43 -22.25
C PHE A 130 33.96 8.75 -22.86
N PHE A 131 33.00 7.83 -22.77
CA PHE A 131 31.64 8.01 -23.28
C PHE A 131 30.96 9.23 -22.62
N LYS A 132 31.02 9.31 -21.29
CA LYS A 132 30.48 10.45 -20.52
C LYS A 132 30.99 11.79 -21.05
N ARG A 133 32.32 11.97 -21.13
CA ARG A 133 32.93 13.22 -21.61
C ARG A 133 32.61 13.52 -23.07
N THR A 134 32.54 12.50 -23.92
CA THR A 134 32.20 12.65 -25.34
C THR A 134 30.80 13.22 -25.50
N VAL A 135 29.80 12.62 -24.84
CA VAL A 135 28.40 13.05 -24.95
C VAL A 135 28.13 14.37 -24.22
N GLN A 136 28.66 14.56 -23.00
CA GLN A 136 28.45 15.79 -22.23
C GLN A 136 29.06 17.02 -22.93
N ASN A 137 30.29 16.91 -23.43
CA ASN A 137 30.98 18.01 -24.11
C ASN A 137 30.72 18.04 -25.63
N ARG A 138 29.75 17.25 -26.12
CA ARG A 138 29.37 17.13 -27.55
C ARG A 138 30.58 16.98 -28.48
N ARG A 139 31.56 16.17 -28.09
CA ARG A 139 32.79 15.99 -28.87
C ARG A 139 32.47 15.24 -30.15
N VAL A 140 32.89 15.83 -31.27
CA VAL A 140 32.96 15.16 -32.58
C VAL A 140 34.40 14.74 -32.79
N TYR A 141 34.60 13.51 -33.28
CA TYR A 141 35.89 12.94 -33.58
C TYR A 141 35.94 12.57 -35.06
N THR A 142 37.14 12.56 -35.64
CA THR A 142 37.39 12.12 -37.03
C THR A 142 38.42 10.99 -36.99
N CYS A 143 38.26 9.98 -37.84
CA CYS A 143 39.29 8.97 -38.02
C CYS A 143 40.40 9.52 -38.93
N VAL A 144 41.65 9.18 -38.65
CA VAL A 144 42.80 9.47 -39.54
C VAL A 144 43.09 8.32 -40.52
N ALA A 145 42.33 7.24 -40.42
CA ALA A 145 42.37 6.06 -41.26
C ALA A 145 40.96 5.80 -41.85
N ASP A 146 40.59 4.54 -42.03
CA ASP A 146 39.36 4.05 -42.66
C ASP A 146 38.10 4.05 -41.77
N GLY A 147 38.24 4.30 -40.46
CA GLY A 147 37.13 4.21 -39.50
C GLY A 147 36.85 2.80 -38.97
N THR A 148 37.79 1.85 -39.12
CA THR A 148 37.70 0.49 -38.58
C THR A 148 38.72 0.16 -37.49
N CYS A 149 39.59 1.13 -37.11
CA CYS A 149 40.67 0.93 -36.14
C CYS A 149 40.28 0.09 -34.91
N GLU A 150 41.03 -0.99 -34.69
CA GLU A 150 40.87 -1.93 -33.58
C GLU A 150 40.97 -1.22 -32.21
N ILE A 151 40.09 -1.61 -31.28
CA ILE A 151 39.98 -1.00 -29.95
C ILE A 151 40.25 -2.08 -28.89
N THR A 152 41.46 -2.11 -28.36
CA THR A 152 41.89 -2.98 -27.24
C THR A 152 42.39 -2.15 -26.05
N LYS A 153 42.64 -2.77 -24.90
CA LYS A 153 43.15 -2.11 -23.68
C LYS A 153 44.35 -1.19 -23.95
N ALA A 154 45.31 -1.65 -24.77
CA ALA A 154 46.53 -0.93 -25.08
C ALA A 154 46.29 0.26 -26.05
N GLN A 155 45.51 0.06 -27.12
CA GLN A 155 45.41 1.03 -28.21
C GLN A 155 44.09 1.82 -28.28
N ARG A 156 43.15 1.63 -27.35
CA ARG A 156 41.87 2.38 -27.26
C ARG A 156 41.99 3.91 -27.22
N ASN A 157 43.17 4.47 -26.99
CA ASN A 157 43.40 5.91 -27.04
C ASN A 157 43.89 6.42 -28.42
N ARG A 158 44.30 5.52 -29.33
CA ARG A 158 44.86 5.85 -30.65
C ARG A 158 43.83 6.48 -31.60
N CYS A 159 42.58 5.99 -31.59
CA CYS A 159 41.49 6.55 -32.39
C CYS A 159 40.23 6.79 -31.54
N GLN A 160 39.96 8.06 -31.25
CA GLN A 160 38.77 8.46 -30.48
C GLN A 160 37.46 8.25 -31.28
N TYR A 161 37.51 8.42 -32.61
CA TYR A 161 36.38 8.15 -33.49
C TYR A 161 35.94 6.68 -33.42
N CYS A 162 36.84 5.74 -33.74
CA CYS A 162 36.52 4.30 -33.75
C CYS A 162 36.07 3.82 -32.35
N ARG A 163 36.68 4.34 -31.29
CA ARG A 163 36.25 4.03 -29.91
C ARG A 163 34.82 4.50 -29.64
N PHE A 164 34.47 5.73 -30.01
CA PHE A 164 33.12 6.25 -29.77
C PHE A 164 32.08 5.61 -30.68
N LYS A 165 32.44 5.33 -31.94
CA LYS A 165 31.65 4.52 -32.87
C LYS A 165 31.31 3.15 -32.25
N LYS A 166 32.32 2.38 -31.80
CA LYS A 166 32.11 1.09 -31.10
C LYS A 166 31.26 1.23 -29.84
N CYS A 167 31.38 2.33 -29.08
CA CYS A 167 30.48 2.60 -27.94
C CYS A 167 29.00 2.71 -28.36
N ILE A 168 28.70 3.44 -29.43
CA ILE A 168 27.32 3.61 -29.92
C ILE A 168 26.79 2.32 -30.57
N GLU A 169 27.61 1.65 -31.38
CA GLU A 169 27.25 0.38 -32.05
C GLU A 169 26.95 -0.75 -31.05
N GLN A 170 27.69 -0.81 -29.94
CA GLN A 170 27.41 -1.74 -28.85
C GLN A 170 26.23 -1.32 -27.97
N GLY A 171 25.62 -0.14 -28.19
CA GLY A 171 24.40 0.29 -27.48
C GLY A 171 24.62 1.16 -26.24
N MET A 172 25.77 1.82 -26.08
CA MET A 172 25.94 2.80 -24.99
C MET A 172 25.01 4.01 -25.19
N VAL A 173 24.14 4.27 -24.22
CA VAL A 173 23.17 5.38 -24.23
C VAL A 173 23.14 6.11 -22.89
N LEU A 174 22.97 7.44 -22.93
CA LEU A 174 22.53 8.16 -21.73
C LEU A 174 21.03 7.86 -21.54
N GLN A 175 20.66 7.27 -20.40
CA GLN A 175 19.25 7.12 -20.01
C GLN A 175 18.52 8.46 -20.15
N GLY A 176 17.33 8.44 -20.77
CA GLY A 176 16.57 9.64 -21.12
C GLY A 176 16.84 10.21 -22.52
N LYS A 177 17.78 9.65 -23.30
CA LYS A 177 17.96 9.95 -24.73
C LYS A 177 18.03 8.68 -25.55
N LEU A 178 16.86 8.12 -25.86
CA LEU A 178 16.74 7.10 -26.91
C LEU A 178 17.29 7.67 -28.22
N PRO A 179 18.04 6.89 -29.02
CA PRO A 179 18.46 7.35 -30.34
C PRO A 179 17.20 7.66 -31.16
N ARG A 180 17.15 8.87 -31.74
CA ARG A 180 16.20 9.16 -32.82
C ARG A 180 16.52 8.16 -33.93
N LYS A 181 15.54 7.30 -34.26
CA LYS A 181 15.63 6.40 -35.41
C LYS A 181 15.81 7.29 -36.65
N TRP A 182 16.82 6.96 -37.45
CA TRP A 182 17.04 7.55 -38.78
C TRP A 182 16.25 6.71 -39.80
#